data_AF-A0A261VRN4-F1
#
_entry.id   AF-A0A261VRN4-F1
#
_cell.length_a   1.000
_cell.length_b   1.000
_cell.length_c   1.000
_cell.angle_alpha   90.00
_cell.angle_beta   90.00
_cell.angle_gamma   90.00
#
_symmetry.space_group_name_H-M   'P 1'
#
loop_
_entity.id
_entity.type
_entity.pdbx_description
1 polymer ?
#
loop_
_entity_poly.entity_id
_entity_poly.type
_entity_poly.pdbx_seq_one_letter_code
_entity_poly.pdbx_strand_id
1 'polypeptide(L)'
;MPTQVLAYAFSLVTLCFIVCSLCGILLFFVRTEHINATLKHPLLKHGPFRRFPLVVKTTIFQDYFFRLAFPGFNFGLFAHANKQLSHVDPRRVPLSVKIPIVGFWASCWVGLAAMIAVWIILLLH
;
A
#
# COMPACT_ATOMS: atom_id res chain seq x y z
N MET A 1 5.70 32.04 -8.81
CA MET A 1 5.38 31.12 -7.69
C MET A 1 4.59 29.87 -8.12
N PRO A 2 3.57 29.91 -9.00
CA PRO A 2 2.79 28.71 -9.33
C PRO A 2 3.55 27.67 -10.16
N THR A 3 4.49 28.09 -11.01
CA THR A 3 5.35 27.20 -11.80
C THR A 3 6.25 26.32 -10.94
N GLN A 4 6.75 26.83 -9.80
CA GLN A 4 7.56 26.04 -8.87
C GLN A 4 6.72 24.98 -8.15
N VAL A 5 5.52 25.35 -7.69
CA VAL A 5 4.60 24.42 -7.03
C VAL A 5 4.17 23.31 -7.99
N LEU A 6 3.89 23.65 -9.25
CA LEU A 6 3.56 22.67 -10.29
C LEU A 6 4.75 21.72 -10.56
N ALA A 7 5.97 22.25 -10.66
CA ALA A 7 7.17 21.44 -10.84
C ALA A 7 7.39 20.46 -9.67
N TYR A 8 7.26 20.93 -8.42
CA TYR A 8 7.38 20.07 -7.24
C TYR A 8 6.29 18.99 -7.19
N ALA A 9 5.04 19.36 -7.49
CA ALA A 9 3.93 18.42 -7.50
C ALA A 9 4.12 17.34 -8.59
N PHE A 10 4.59 17.72 -9.78
CA PHE A 10 4.92 16.78 -10.85
C PHE A 10 6.10 15.86 -10.49
N SER A 11 7.16 16.40 -9.89
CA SER A 11 8.29 15.61 -9.38
C SER A 11 7.84 14.61 -8.31
N LEU A 12 6.94 15.02 -7.42
CA LEU A 12 6.38 14.14 -6.39
C LEU A 12 5.55 13.01 -7.00
N VAL A 13 4.68 13.31 -7.97
CA VAL A 13 3.91 12.29 -8.71
C VAL A 13 4.86 11.28 -9.38
N THR A 14 5.91 11.78 -10.04
CA THR A 14 6.91 10.94 -10.70
C THR A 14 7.64 10.04 -9.71
N LEU A 15 8.09 10.59 -8.58
CA LEU A 15 8.74 9.83 -7.51
C LEU A 15 7.81 8.76 -6.95
N CYS A 16 6.56 9.12 -6.65
CA CYS A 16 5.54 8.17 -6.17
C CYS A 16 5.31 7.05 -7.19
N PHE A 17 5.26 7.35 -8.48
CA PHE A 17 5.09 6.35 -9.54
C PHE A 17 6.28 5.37 -9.59
N ILE A 18 7.51 5.87 -9.49
CA ILE A 18 8.72 5.03 -9.48
C ILE A 18 8.73 4.11 -8.24
N VAL A 19 8.50 4.68 -7.05
CA VAL A 19 8.48 3.91 -5.80
C VAL A 19 7.36 2.87 -5.83
N CYS A 20 6.16 3.25 -6.27
CA CYS A 20 5.02 2.34 -6.42
C CYS A 20 5.36 1.20 -7.38
N SER A 21 5.97 1.48 -8.52
CA SER A 21 6.35 0.46 -9.51
C SER A 21 7.39 -0.51 -8.94
N LEU A 22 8.46 0.01 -8.33
CA LEU A 22 9.52 -0.82 -7.74
C LEU A 22 9.00 -1.68 -6.59
N CYS A 23 8.26 -1.09 -5.65
CA CYS A 23 7.67 -1.81 -4.53
C CYS A 23 6.62 -2.82 -5.01
N GLY A 24 5.83 -2.47 -6.03
CA GLY A 24 4.84 -3.35 -6.64
C GLY A 24 5.48 -4.58 -7.28
N ILE A 25 6.55 -4.40 -8.06
CA ILE A 25 7.31 -5.51 -8.65
C ILE A 25 7.85 -6.43 -7.55
N LEU A 26 8.51 -5.87 -6.53
CA LEU A 26 9.04 -6.64 -5.41
C LEU A 26 7.94 -7.38 -4.65
N LEU A 27 6.81 -6.73 -4.44
CA LEU A 27 5.69 -7.25 -3.66
C LEU A 27 4.93 -8.36 -4.38
N PHE A 28 4.70 -8.23 -5.70
CA PHE A 28 3.93 -9.21 -6.49
C PHE A 28 4.77 -10.37 -7.05
N PHE A 29 6.02 -10.13 -7.46
CA PHE A 29 6.83 -11.14 -8.14
C PHE A 29 7.89 -11.80 -7.24
N VAL A 30 8.45 -11.07 -6.27
CA VAL A 30 9.62 -11.56 -5.51
C VAL A 30 9.26 -12.01 -4.11
N ARG A 31 8.44 -11.22 -3.39
CA ARG A 31 8.25 -11.39 -1.93
C ARG A 31 6.87 -11.93 -1.55
N THR A 32 5.98 -12.19 -2.50
CA THR A 32 4.59 -12.61 -2.26
C THR A 32 4.47 -13.79 -1.29
N GLU A 33 5.24 -14.86 -1.51
CA GLU A 33 5.13 -16.06 -0.68
C GLU A 33 5.63 -15.82 0.74
N HIS A 34 6.77 -15.14 0.88
CA HIS A 34 7.33 -14.80 2.19
C HIS A 34 6.39 -13.87 2.99
N ILE A 35 5.79 -12.87 2.33
CA ILE A 35 4.81 -11.97 2.94
C ILE A 35 3.59 -12.75 3.44
N ASN A 36 3.02 -13.60 2.59
CA ASN A 36 1.85 -14.40 2.93
C ASN A 36 2.14 -15.44 4.02
N ALA A 37 3.33 -16.03 4.04
CA ALA A 37 3.77 -16.93 5.10
C ALA A 37 3.94 -16.22 6.46
N THR A 38 4.34 -14.95 6.44
CA THR A 38 4.55 -14.14 7.65
C THR A 38 3.23 -13.62 8.22
N LEU A 39 2.38 -13.03 7.37
CA LEU A 39 1.15 -12.33 7.79
C LEU A 39 -0.09 -13.24 7.82
N LYS A 40 -0.08 -14.33 7.05
CA LYS A 40 -1.11 -15.39 7.04
C LYS A 40 -2.54 -14.84 7.00
N HIS A 41 -2.90 -14.14 5.92
CA HIS A 41 -4.26 -13.62 5.78
C HIS A 41 -5.33 -14.72 5.90
N PRO A 42 -6.45 -14.50 6.61
CA PRO A 42 -7.52 -15.49 6.73
C PRO A 42 -8.11 -15.94 5.37
N LEU A 43 -8.10 -15.07 4.36
CA LEU A 43 -8.55 -15.44 3.00
C LEU A 43 -7.68 -16.54 2.36
N LEU A 44 -6.42 -16.70 2.77
CA LEU A 44 -5.56 -17.78 2.28
C LEU A 44 -6.07 -19.17 2.69
N LYS A 45 -6.99 -19.27 3.67
CA LYS A 45 -7.67 -20.53 4.01
C LYS A 45 -8.60 -21.03 2.91
N HIS A 46 -9.06 -20.13 2.03
CA HIS A 46 -10.03 -20.44 0.97
C HIS A 46 -9.33 -20.86 -0.33
N GLY A 47 -8.00 -20.75 -0.41
CA GLY A 47 -7.24 -21.17 -1.56
C GLY A 47 -5.83 -20.56 -1.63
N PRO A 48 -4.97 -21.09 -2.52
CA PRO A 48 -3.62 -20.55 -2.71
C PRO A 48 -3.67 -19.16 -3.33
N PHE A 49 -2.81 -18.26 -2.85
CA PHE A 49 -2.79 -16.85 -3.23
C PHE A 49 -2.78 -16.62 -4.75
N ARG A 50 -2.07 -17.48 -5.50
CA ARG A 50 -1.93 -17.39 -6.95
C ARG A 50 -3.26 -17.51 -7.70
N ARG A 51 -4.23 -18.26 -7.17
CA ARG A 51 -5.56 -18.47 -7.78
C ARG A 51 -6.52 -17.30 -7.59
N PHE A 52 -6.28 -16.42 -6.63
CA PHE A 52 -7.16 -15.27 -6.41
C PHE A 52 -7.07 -14.27 -7.56
N PRO A 53 -8.20 -13.61 -7.90
CA PRO A 53 -8.20 -12.51 -8.87
C PRO A 53 -7.37 -11.34 -8.33
N LEU A 54 -6.93 -10.48 -9.25
CA LEU A 54 -6.03 -9.37 -8.94
C LEU A 54 -6.62 -8.44 -7.87
N VAL A 55 -7.94 -8.20 -7.93
CA VAL A 55 -8.68 -7.41 -6.93
C VAL A 55 -8.53 -7.98 -5.51
N VAL A 56 -8.72 -9.28 -5.33
CA VAL A 56 -8.60 -9.92 -4.01
C VAL A 56 -7.16 -9.90 -3.52
N LYS A 57 -6.18 -10.08 -4.43
CA LYS A 57 -4.75 -9.96 -4.08
C LYS A 57 -4.44 -8.57 -3.56
N THR A 58 -4.92 -7.52 -4.24
CA THR A 58 -4.72 -6.15 -3.79
C THR A 58 -5.43 -5.88 -2.46
N THR A 59 -6.64 -6.38 -2.25
CA THR A 59 -7.35 -6.23 -0.96
C THR A 59 -6.55 -6.85 0.18
N ILE A 60 -6.02 -8.07 0.01
CA ILE A 60 -5.17 -8.72 1.01
C ILE A 60 -3.95 -7.86 1.34
N PHE A 61 -3.27 -7.32 0.33
CA PHE A 61 -2.12 -6.45 0.54
C PHE A 61 -2.50 -5.12 1.20
N GLN A 62 -3.69 -4.60 0.92
CA GLN A 62 -4.21 -3.38 1.52
C GLN A 62 -4.55 -3.60 3.01
N ASP A 63 -5.15 -4.74 3.35
CA ASP A 63 -5.43 -5.12 4.74
C ASP A 63 -4.13 -5.28 5.53
N TYR A 64 -3.10 -5.89 4.93
CA TYR A 64 -1.76 -5.92 5.49
C TYR A 64 -1.18 -4.52 5.72
N PHE A 65 -1.34 -3.62 4.74
CA PHE A 65 -0.89 -2.23 4.87
C PHE A 65 -1.58 -1.52 6.05
N PHE A 66 -2.90 -1.64 6.16
CA PHE A 66 -3.66 -1.02 7.25
C PHE A 66 -3.20 -1.53 8.62
N ARG A 67 -2.95 -2.84 8.76
CA ARG A 67 -2.41 -3.41 9.99
C ARG A 67 -0.99 -2.92 10.31
N LEU A 68 -0.13 -2.79 9.31
CA LEU A 68 1.29 -2.46 9.51
C LEU A 68 1.54 -0.96 9.69
N ALA A 69 0.77 -0.12 9.01
CA ALA A 69 0.91 1.34 9.05
C ALA A 69 0.05 1.96 10.16
N PHE A 70 -1.15 1.43 10.41
CA PHE A 70 -2.13 2.01 11.34
C PHE A 70 -2.71 0.97 12.32
N PRO A 71 -1.89 0.29 13.13
CA PRO A 71 -2.33 -0.80 14.01
C PRO A 71 -3.32 -0.38 15.11
N GLY A 72 -3.33 0.90 15.49
CA GLY A 72 -4.22 1.44 16.53
C GLY A 72 -5.50 2.09 16.00
N PHE A 73 -5.67 2.20 14.67
CA PHE A 73 -6.85 2.83 14.09
C PHE A 73 -8.03 1.84 14.05
N ASN A 74 -9.06 2.14 14.83
CA ASN A 74 -10.27 1.33 14.93
C ASN A 74 -11.49 1.98 14.25
N PHE A 75 -11.28 2.63 13.10
CA PHE A 75 -12.36 3.28 12.35
C PHE A 75 -12.55 2.69 10.95
N GLY A 76 -13.79 2.34 10.58
CA GLY A 76 -14.16 1.89 9.24
C GLY A 76 -13.35 0.70 8.70
N LEU A 77 -12.81 0.85 7.49
CA LEU A 77 -11.99 -0.16 6.80
C LEU A 77 -10.74 -0.57 7.59
N PHE A 78 -10.12 0.37 8.32
CA PHE A 78 -8.95 0.09 9.15
C PHE A 78 -9.31 -0.84 10.33
N ALA A 79 -10.48 -0.66 10.93
CA ALA A 79 -10.97 -1.52 12.01
C ALA A 79 -11.17 -2.96 11.53
N HIS A 80 -11.73 -3.12 10.32
CA HIS A 80 -11.95 -4.43 9.72
C HIS A 80 -10.63 -5.16 9.48
N ALA A 81 -9.69 -4.52 8.80
CA ALA A 81 -8.36 -5.08 8.54
C ALA A 81 -7.61 -5.39 9.85
N ASN A 82 -7.65 -4.48 10.84
CA ASN A 82 -7.01 -4.69 12.14
C ASN A 82 -7.62 -5.85 12.94
N LYS A 83 -8.94 -6.05 12.85
CA LYS A 83 -9.62 -7.20 13.48
C LYS A 83 -9.27 -8.50 12.77
N GLN A 84 -9.25 -8.49 11.44
CA GLN A 84 -8.96 -9.65 10.60
C GLN A 84 -7.50 -10.13 10.75
N LEU A 85 -6.57 -9.20 10.97
CA LEU A 85 -5.15 -9.44 11.20
C LEU A 85 -4.76 -9.25 12.67
N SER A 86 -5.69 -9.43 13.60
CA SER A 86 -5.45 -9.26 15.04
C SER A 86 -4.37 -10.20 15.58
N HIS A 87 -4.17 -11.36 14.94
CA HIS A 87 -3.11 -12.33 15.25
C HIS A 87 -1.70 -11.86 14.85
N VAL A 88 -1.59 -10.86 13.98
CA VAL A 88 -0.29 -10.31 13.55
C VAL A 88 0.11 -9.18 14.48
N ASP A 89 1.24 -9.32 15.15
CA ASP A 89 1.89 -8.22 15.88
C ASP A 89 2.75 -7.39 14.91
N PRO A 90 2.36 -6.15 14.56
CA PRO A 90 3.08 -5.32 13.59
C PRO A 90 4.49 -4.94 14.06
N ARG A 91 4.79 -5.01 15.37
CA ARG A 91 6.12 -4.70 15.91
C ARG A 91 7.12 -5.83 15.68
N ARG A 92 6.64 -7.06 15.51
CA ARG A 92 7.47 -8.26 15.28
C ARG A 92 7.66 -8.57 13.79
N VAL A 93 6.96 -7.87 12.90
CA VAL A 93 7.08 -8.11 11.45
C VAL A 93 8.41 -7.56 10.96
N PRO A 94 9.22 -8.37 10.25
CA PRO A 94 10.51 -7.92 9.73
C PRO A 94 10.33 -6.80 8.72
N LEU A 95 11.27 -5.84 8.74
CA LEU A 95 11.26 -4.69 7.83
C LEU A 95 11.26 -5.11 6.35
N SER A 96 11.88 -6.25 6.03
CA SER A 96 11.90 -6.81 4.67
C SER A 96 10.50 -7.15 4.11
N VAL A 97 9.52 -7.41 4.98
CA VAL A 97 8.10 -7.61 4.63
C VAL A 97 7.36 -6.28 4.67
N LYS A 98 7.65 -5.44 5.66
CA LYS A 98 6.94 -4.17 5.88
C LYS A 98 7.22 -3.15 4.78
N ILE A 99 8.49 -2.97 4.38
CA ILE A 99 8.92 -1.97 3.40
C ILE A 99 8.19 -2.10 2.06
N PRO A 100 8.13 -3.26 1.39
CA PRO A 100 7.46 -3.34 0.09
C PRO A 100 5.95 -3.06 0.19
N ILE A 101 5.29 -3.49 1.28
CA ILE A 101 3.85 -3.26 1.48
C ILE A 101 3.57 -1.79 1.76
N VAL A 102 4.26 -1.22 2.76
CA VAL A 102 4.08 0.17 3.17
C VAL A 102 4.53 1.11 2.07
N GLY A 103 5.67 0.84 1.42
CA GLY A 103 6.19 1.64 0.31
C GLY A 103 5.24 1.65 -0.89
N PHE A 104 4.71 0.49 -1.29
CA PHE A 104 3.75 0.40 -2.39
C PHE A 104 2.47 1.20 -2.10
N TRP A 105 1.82 0.95 -0.97
CA TRP A 105 0.55 1.60 -0.65
C TRP A 105 0.72 3.08 -0.29
N ALA A 106 1.74 3.45 0.49
CA ALA A 106 1.97 4.84 0.84
C ALA A 106 2.29 5.68 -0.40
N SER A 107 3.14 5.19 -1.31
CA SER A 107 3.41 5.90 -2.58
C SER A 107 2.17 6.00 -3.46
N CYS A 108 1.30 5.00 -3.48
CA CYS A 108 0.04 5.05 -4.21
C CYS A 108 -0.92 6.12 -3.64
N TRP A 109 -1.12 6.16 -2.32
CA TRP A 109 -1.97 7.16 -1.66
C TRP A 109 -1.41 8.58 -1.78
N VAL A 110 -0.12 8.77 -1.52
CA VAL A 110 0.54 10.08 -1.66
C VAL A 110 0.56 10.53 -3.11
N GLY A 111 0.83 9.63 -4.05
CA GLY A 111 0.81 9.91 -5.48
C GLY A 111 -0.58 10.33 -5.97
N LEU A 112 -1.65 9.69 -5.47
CA LEU A 112 -3.03 10.07 -5.77
C LEU A 112 -3.34 11.49 -5.27
N ALA A 113 -2.97 11.81 -4.03
CA ALA A 113 -3.14 13.15 -3.47
C ALA A 113 -2.34 14.21 -4.25
N ALA A 114 -1.09 13.90 -4.62
CA ALA A 114 -0.26 14.77 -5.43
C ALA A 114 -0.86 14.99 -6.83
N MET A 115 -1.39 13.94 -7.46
CA MET A 115 -2.07 14.05 -8.76
C MET A 115 -3.30 14.97 -8.68
N ILE A 116 -4.14 14.79 -7.65
CA ILE A 116 -5.28 15.69 -7.40
C ILE A 116 -4.81 17.15 -7.25
N ALA A 117 -3.74 17.38 -6.49
CA ALA A 117 -3.17 18.72 -6.33
C ALA A 117 -2.69 19.33 -7.66
N VAL A 118 -2.02 18.53 -8.51
CA VAL A 118 -1.61 18.97 -9.86
C VAL A 118 -2.83 19.40 -10.67
N TRP A 119 -3.89 18.58 -10.72
CA TRP A 119 -5.11 18.91 -11.47
C TRP A 119 -5.80 20.17 -10.95
N ILE A 120 -5.91 20.34 -9.63
CA ILE A 120 -6.50 21.54 -9.04
C ILE A 120 -5.69 22.79 -9.42
N ILE A 121 -4.36 22.73 -9.32
CA ILE A 121 -3.50 23.87 -9.68
C ILE A 121 -3.62 24.20 -11.16
N LEU A 122 -3.71 23.19 -12.03
CA LEU A 122 -3.90 23.37 -13.48
C LEU A 122 -5.27 23.94 -13.83
N LEU A 123 -6.34 23.56 -13.12
CA LEU A 123 -7.70 24.08 -13.35
C LEU A 123 -7.90 25.50 -12.83
N LEU A 124 -7.14 25.89 -11.80
CA LEU A 124 -7.16 27.23 -11.21
C LEU A 124 -6.16 28.20 -11.87
N HIS A 125 -5.38 27.73 -12.84
CA HIS A 125 -4.52 28.53 -13.73
C HIS A 125 -5.21 28.75 -15.08
#